data_AF-A0A2E1JMF1-F1
#
_entry.id   AF-A0A2E1JMF1-F1
#
_cell.length_a   1.000
_cell.length_b   1.000
_cell.length_c   1.000
_cell.angle_alpha   90.00
_cell.angle_beta   90.00
_cell.angle_gamma   90.00
#
_symmetry.space_group_name_H-M   'P 1'
#
loop_
_entity.id
_entity.type
_entity.pdbx_description
1 polymer ?
#
loop_
_entity_poly.entity_id
_entity_poly.type
_entity_poly.pdbx_seq_one_letter_code
_entity_poly.pdbx_strand_id
1 'polypeptide(L)'
;SIPEELHSFKDEDLEEIETMITPGSRLIGRKYDFFLKLAYEELNLLGLWRKGAKYRTRLTRQTFRAGDVLLIGIRDLDEEDVTNKIKHLGLMPLRQRELQTIPSRSRLIKGIFFFLISIILVSLDYLPTAAAFLFCVLAFARIKIIDSNFYREIDWPIIIMLAAMIPIGTSLQTTGLTEIISNGISSYASSMSLFWLLFIILIVTMITTDIINNAATAVIMAPISASIGIDLGYAVEPFLMVVAVGASCAFLTPIGHQCNTVIMGPGNYKFTDYWRLGLPLDILIIVISIPMILFVWT
;
A
#
# COMPACT_ATOMS: atom_id res chain seq x y z
N SER A 1 51.67 18.80 -3.98
CA SER A 1 51.38 17.40 -3.59
C SER A 1 50.74 17.45 -2.22
N ILE A 2 49.41 17.28 -2.18
CA ILE A 2 48.61 17.27 -0.95
C ILE A 2 48.59 15.81 -0.46
N PRO A 3 48.74 15.53 0.85
CA PRO A 3 48.98 14.17 1.34
C PRO A 3 47.74 13.27 1.20
N GLU A 4 48.03 12.00 0.92
CA GLU A 4 47.14 10.88 0.64
C GLU A 4 46.66 10.20 1.94
N GLU A 5 46.39 10.98 3.00
CA GLU A 5 45.98 10.45 4.31
C GLU A 5 44.63 11.04 4.75
N LEU A 6 43.56 10.46 4.20
CA LEU A 6 42.21 10.46 4.75
C LEU A 6 41.49 9.22 4.20
N HIS A 7 42.00 8.03 4.55
CA HIS A 7 41.21 6.79 4.51
C HIS A 7 40.22 6.82 5.69
N SER A 8 39.01 6.26 5.63
CA SER A 8 38.56 4.96 5.12
C SER A 8 37.10 5.09 4.62
N PHE A 9 36.63 4.51 3.52
CA PHE A 9 36.73 3.16 2.97
C PHE A 9 36.58 3.24 1.43
N LYS A 10 36.70 2.13 0.68
CA LYS A 10 36.31 2.10 -0.74
C LYS A 10 34.77 2.06 -0.81
N ASP A 11 34.16 2.87 -1.68
CA ASP A 11 32.69 2.94 -1.88
C ASP A 11 32.04 1.58 -2.24
N GLU A 12 32.82 0.58 -2.62
CA GLU A 12 32.32 -0.74 -3.04
C GLU A 12 31.90 -1.68 -1.87
N ASP A 13 32.24 -1.35 -0.62
CA ASP A 13 32.02 -2.24 0.56
C ASP A 13 31.06 -1.66 1.63
N LEU A 14 30.36 -0.55 1.35
CA LEU A 14 29.43 0.08 2.31
C LEU A 14 27.98 -0.04 1.83
N GLU A 15 27.09 -0.47 2.71
CA GLU A 15 25.65 -0.34 2.50
C GLU A 15 25.25 1.12 2.66
N GLU A 16 24.41 1.63 1.76
CA GLU A 16 23.97 3.02 1.78
C GLU A 16 22.58 3.14 2.40
N ILE A 17 22.43 4.00 3.40
CA ILE A 17 21.13 4.35 3.98
C ILE A 17 20.84 5.84 3.80
N GLU A 18 19.67 6.14 3.24
CA GLU A 18 19.15 7.50 3.20
C GLU A 18 18.46 7.83 4.53
N THR A 19 18.83 8.95 5.15
CA THR A 19 18.24 9.40 6.42
C THR A 19 17.85 10.87 6.33
N MET A 20 16.75 11.25 6.96
CA MET A 20 16.30 12.64 7.04
C MET A 20 16.58 13.22 8.41
N ILE A 21 17.04 14.46 8.45
CA ILE A 21 17.20 15.22 9.70
C ILE A 21 15.81 15.63 10.23
N THR A 22 15.40 15.07 11.36
CA THR A 22 14.13 15.44 12.01
C THR A 22 14.23 16.80 12.70
N PRO A 23 13.11 17.52 12.92
CA PRO A 23 13.12 18.81 13.62
C PRO A 23 13.71 18.80 15.04
N GLY A 24 13.83 17.64 15.68
CA GLY A 24 14.46 17.46 17.00
C GLY A 24 15.94 17.04 16.95
N SER A 25 16.55 16.98 15.76
CA SER A 25 17.89 16.45 15.59
C SER A 25 18.97 17.32 16.25
N ARG A 26 19.92 16.65 16.91
CA ARG A 26 21.11 17.28 17.52
C ARG A 26 22.06 17.89 16.48
N LEU A 27 21.88 17.54 15.20
CA LEU A 27 22.70 18.01 14.09
C LEU A 27 22.27 19.40 13.60
N ILE A 28 21.05 19.87 13.92
CA ILE A 28 20.55 21.16 13.42
C ILE A 28 21.48 22.30 13.84
N GLY A 29 21.91 23.09 12.85
CA GLY A 29 22.82 24.23 13.06
C GLY A 29 24.29 23.83 13.31
N ARG A 30 24.62 22.54 13.34
CA ARG A 30 25.99 22.03 13.48
C ARG A 30 26.63 21.79 12.12
N LYS A 31 27.97 21.77 12.11
CA LYS A 31 28.79 21.49 10.92
C LYS A 31 29.13 20.01 10.80
N TYR A 32 29.63 19.62 9.64
CA TYR A 32 30.15 18.28 9.35
C TYR A 32 31.11 17.73 10.42
N ASP A 33 32.01 18.56 10.98
CA ASP A 33 32.96 18.11 12.02
C ASP A 33 32.26 17.60 13.30
N PHE A 34 31.08 18.15 13.62
CA PHE A 34 30.30 17.68 14.77
C PHE A 34 29.66 16.33 14.48
N PHE A 35 29.20 16.11 13.24
CA PHE A 35 28.73 14.81 12.79
C PHE A 35 29.84 13.78 12.89
N LEU A 36 31.02 14.05 12.29
CA LEU A 36 32.18 13.14 12.33
C LEU A 36 32.57 12.70 13.75
N LYS A 37 32.57 13.62 14.71
CA LYS A 37 32.90 13.32 16.11
C LYS A 37 31.90 12.39 16.80
N LEU A 38 30.63 12.47 16.41
CA LEU A 38 29.54 11.73 17.04
C LEU A 38 29.22 10.43 16.29
N ALA A 39 29.54 10.40 14.99
CA ALA A 39 29.33 9.31 14.05
C ALA A 39 30.53 8.35 13.91
N TYR A 40 31.66 8.69 14.55
CA TYR A 40 32.96 8.03 14.40
C TYR A 40 32.85 6.48 14.42
N GLU A 41 33.60 5.86 13.51
CA GLU A 41 33.73 4.41 13.20
C GLU A 41 32.53 3.69 12.54
N GLU A 42 31.30 4.15 12.72
CA GLU A 42 30.10 3.39 12.29
C GLU A 42 29.33 4.03 11.15
N LEU A 43 29.27 5.36 11.08
CA LEU A 43 28.48 6.09 10.10
C LEU A 43 29.38 7.02 9.28
N ASN A 44 29.47 6.77 7.98
CA ASN A 44 30.18 7.66 7.07
C ASN A 44 29.20 8.52 6.27
N LEU A 45 29.38 9.83 6.26
CA LEU A 45 28.49 10.70 5.48
C LEU A 45 29.00 10.79 4.03
N LEU A 46 28.32 10.11 3.12
CA LEU A 46 28.65 10.06 1.70
C LEU A 46 28.12 11.31 0.97
N GLY A 47 26.97 11.84 1.40
CA GLY A 47 26.38 12.99 0.73
C GLY A 47 25.27 13.68 1.51
N LEU A 48 24.98 14.92 1.09
CA LEU A 48 23.87 15.71 1.59
C LEU A 48 23.06 16.24 0.41
N TRP A 49 21.76 16.05 0.50
CA TRP A 49 20.77 16.61 -0.40
C TRP A 49 19.87 17.60 0.34
N ARG A 50 19.62 18.74 -0.32
CA ARG A 50 18.78 19.82 0.19
C ARG A 50 17.92 20.34 -0.96
N LYS A 51 16.60 20.37 -0.76
CA LYS A 51 15.55 20.94 -1.64
C LYS A 51 16.09 21.60 -2.92
N GLY A 52 16.02 20.89 -4.04
CA GLY A 52 16.30 21.42 -5.38
C GLY A 52 17.77 21.62 -5.75
N ALA A 53 18.72 21.29 -4.86
CA ALA A 53 20.15 21.34 -5.16
C ALA A 53 20.70 19.95 -5.53
N LYS A 54 21.66 19.91 -6.48
CA LYS A 54 22.42 18.69 -6.80
C LYS A 54 23.18 18.18 -5.55
N TYR A 55 23.36 16.86 -5.46
CA TYR A 55 24.19 16.21 -4.46
C TYR A 55 25.56 16.90 -4.35
N ARG A 56 25.97 17.28 -3.14
CA ARG A 56 27.26 17.95 -2.91
C ARG A 56 28.16 17.06 -2.07
N THR A 57 29.33 16.76 -2.60
CA THR A 57 30.38 15.95 -1.96
C THR A 57 31.31 16.77 -1.06
N ARG A 58 31.35 18.11 -1.19
CA ARG A 58 32.12 19.00 -0.31
C ARG A 58 31.28 19.49 0.87
N LEU A 59 31.25 18.68 1.93
CA LEU A 59 30.37 18.87 3.10
C LEU A 59 30.98 19.70 4.24
N THR A 60 32.29 19.94 4.20
CA THR A 60 33.10 20.49 5.30
C THR A 60 32.65 21.86 5.82
N ARG A 61 31.93 22.66 5.02
CA ARG A 61 31.47 24.01 5.40
C ARG A 61 29.95 24.14 5.58
N GLN A 62 29.19 23.06 5.39
CA GLN A 62 27.74 23.11 5.46
C GLN A 62 27.25 22.97 6.90
N THR A 63 26.16 23.68 7.20
CA THR A 63 25.38 23.47 8.42
C THR A 63 24.14 22.65 8.09
N PHE A 64 23.87 21.65 8.92
CA PHE A 64 22.70 20.79 8.78
C PHE A 64 21.41 21.53 9.16
N ARG A 65 20.32 21.23 8.46
CA ARG A 65 18.98 21.79 8.69
C ARG A 65 17.95 20.68 8.75
N ALA A 66 16.86 20.92 9.46
CA ALA A 66 15.72 20.01 9.45
C ALA A 66 15.19 19.81 8.02
N GLY A 67 14.95 18.56 7.64
CA GLY A 67 14.53 18.17 6.29
C GLY A 67 15.67 18.01 5.28
N ASP A 68 16.94 18.21 5.66
CA ASP A 68 18.06 17.73 4.84
C ASP A 68 18.03 16.20 4.79
N VAL A 69 18.38 15.63 3.63
CA VAL A 69 18.55 14.20 3.44
C VAL A 69 20.04 13.89 3.38
N LEU A 70 20.47 12.95 4.22
CA LEU A 70 21.84 12.50 4.35
C LEU A 70 21.94 11.09 3.77
N LEU A 71 22.92 10.88 2.89
CA LEU A 71 23.33 9.56 2.45
C LEU A 71 24.46 9.10 3.37
N ILE A 72 24.20 8.05 4.13
CA ILE A 72 25.13 7.52 5.11
C ILE A 72 25.57 6.13 4.67
N GLY A 73 26.88 5.93 4.53
CA GLY A 73 27.48 4.63 4.33
C GLY A 73 27.70 3.94 5.69
N ILE A 74 27.28 2.70 5.78
CA ILE A 74 27.37 1.85 6.96
C ILE A 74 27.98 0.50 6.57
N ARG A 75 28.61 -0.16 7.53
CA ARG A 75 29.26 -1.47 7.29
C ARG A 75 28.27 -2.63 7.35
N ASP A 76 27.28 -2.53 8.23
CA ASP A 76 26.22 -3.54 8.40
C ASP A 76 24.96 -2.84 8.99
N LEU A 77 23.80 -3.02 8.33
CA LEU A 77 22.50 -2.51 8.80
C LEU A 77 21.99 -3.21 10.07
N ASP A 78 22.40 -4.45 10.30
CA ASP A 78 21.85 -5.31 11.35
C ASP A 78 22.50 -5.09 12.73
N GLU A 79 23.51 -4.22 12.82
CA GLU A 79 24.13 -3.85 14.09
C GLU A 79 23.22 -2.91 14.92
N GLU A 80 22.90 -3.36 16.14
CA GLU A 80 22.04 -2.62 17.07
C GLU A 80 22.61 -1.22 17.42
N ASP A 81 23.94 -1.10 17.36
CA ASP A 81 24.68 0.13 17.60
C ASP A 81 24.38 1.21 16.53
N VAL A 82 24.35 0.82 15.25
CA VAL A 82 24.05 1.72 14.11
C VAL A 82 22.64 2.32 14.26
N THR A 83 21.65 1.47 14.56
CA THR A 83 20.26 1.91 14.74
C THR A 83 20.11 2.87 15.94
N ASN A 84 20.79 2.58 17.04
CA ASN A 84 20.76 3.43 18.23
C ASN A 84 21.44 4.79 17.97
N LYS A 85 22.51 4.81 17.19
CA LYS A 85 23.23 6.04 16.84
C LYS A 85 22.45 6.93 15.89
N ILE A 86 21.76 6.35 14.89
CA ILE A 86 20.83 7.06 14.00
C ILE A 86 19.73 7.75 14.83
N LYS A 87 19.11 7.03 15.78
CA LYS A 87 18.11 7.61 16.70
C LYS A 87 18.72 8.70 17.57
N HIS A 88 19.92 8.50 18.12
CA HIS A 88 20.60 9.46 18.98
C HIS A 88 20.96 10.78 18.26
N LEU A 89 21.26 10.69 16.97
CA LEU A 89 21.48 11.83 16.08
C LEU A 89 20.17 12.54 15.67
N GLY A 90 19.01 11.96 16.02
CA GLY A 90 17.69 12.44 15.60
C GLY A 90 17.50 12.33 14.08
N LEU A 91 18.10 11.32 13.48
CA LEU A 91 17.93 10.98 12.08
C LEU A 91 16.76 9.99 11.94
N MET A 92 15.92 10.22 10.95
CA MET A 92 14.84 9.31 10.59
C MET A 92 15.27 8.58 9.32
N PRO A 93 15.53 7.26 9.36
CA PRO A 93 15.86 6.52 8.17
C PRO A 93 14.70 6.63 7.18
N LEU A 94 14.99 7.17 6.00
CA LEU A 94 14.12 7.12 4.85
C LEU A 94 14.28 5.71 4.30
N ARG A 95 13.59 4.78 4.95
CA ARG A 95 13.60 3.37 4.58
C ARG A 95 13.34 3.30 3.08
N GLN A 96 14.38 2.98 2.29
CA GLN A 96 14.15 2.41 0.97
C GLN A 96 13.31 1.18 1.29
N ARG A 97 12.04 1.23 0.87
CA ARG A 97 11.21 0.04 0.85
C ARG A 97 12.11 -1.01 0.20
N GLU A 98 12.46 -2.05 0.96
CA GLU A 98 13.03 -3.25 0.38
C GLU A 98 12.01 -3.67 -0.67
N LEU A 99 12.23 -3.24 -1.90
CA LEU A 99 11.72 -3.92 -3.05
C LEU A 99 12.44 -5.24 -2.91
N GLN A 100 11.79 -6.22 -2.28
CA GLN A 100 12.16 -7.61 -2.38
C GLN A 100 12.04 -7.94 -3.87
N THR A 101 13.06 -7.57 -4.63
CA THR A 101 13.17 -7.91 -6.03
C THR A 101 13.22 -9.42 -6.02
N ILE A 102 12.24 -10.06 -6.68
CA ILE A 102 12.26 -11.51 -6.86
C ILE A 102 13.68 -11.87 -7.32
N PRO A 103 14.45 -12.64 -6.54
CA PRO A 103 15.91 -12.66 -6.60
C PRO A 103 16.49 -13.26 -7.89
N SER A 104 15.63 -13.66 -8.83
CA SER A 104 16.03 -14.12 -10.15
C SER A 104 14.86 -14.00 -11.13
N ARG A 105 15.14 -13.46 -12.33
CA ARG A 105 14.23 -13.47 -13.49
C ARG A 105 13.65 -14.87 -13.78
N SER A 106 14.42 -15.92 -13.48
CA SER A 106 13.99 -17.31 -13.64
C SER A 106 12.86 -17.70 -12.67
N ARG A 107 12.92 -17.25 -11.40
CA ARG A 107 11.88 -17.52 -10.41
C ARG A 107 10.59 -16.78 -10.74
N LEU A 108 10.71 -15.53 -11.22
CA LEU A 108 9.57 -14.73 -11.67
C LEU A 108 8.82 -15.40 -12.84
N ILE A 109 9.54 -15.85 -13.87
CA ILE A 109 8.92 -16.53 -15.02
C ILE A 109 8.21 -17.81 -14.58
N LYS A 110 8.82 -18.61 -13.70
CA LYS A 110 8.19 -19.81 -13.15
C LYS A 110 6.94 -19.47 -12.32
N GLY A 111 6.98 -18.41 -11.52
CA GLY A 111 5.83 -17.93 -10.76
C GLY A 111 4.65 -17.56 -11.67
N ILE A 112 4.90 -16.75 -12.69
CA ILE A 112 3.89 -16.37 -13.69
C ILE A 112 3.31 -17.60 -14.38
N PHE A 113 4.17 -18.58 -14.73
CA PHE A 113 3.74 -19.83 -15.36
C PHE A 113 2.76 -20.63 -14.48
N PHE A 114 3.09 -20.86 -13.21
CA PHE A 114 2.19 -21.58 -12.29
C PHE A 114 0.88 -20.81 -12.04
N PHE A 115 0.95 -19.49 -11.95
CA PHE A 115 -0.24 -18.65 -11.77
C PHE A 115 -1.19 -18.73 -12.99
N LEU A 116 -0.64 -18.61 -14.20
CA LEU A 116 -1.42 -18.75 -15.44
C LEU A 116 -2.06 -20.14 -15.57
N ILE A 117 -1.32 -21.20 -15.21
CA ILE A 117 -1.86 -22.56 -15.21
C ILE A 117 -3.05 -22.67 -14.26
N SER A 118 -2.95 -22.14 -13.05
CA SER A 118 -4.06 -22.15 -12.09
C SER A 118 -5.28 -21.39 -12.62
N ILE A 119 -5.09 -20.24 -13.26
CA ILE A 119 -6.20 -19.50 -13.90
C ILE A 119 -6.86 -20.32 -15.01
N ILE A 120 -6.07 -20.95 -15.88
CA ILE A 120 -6.61 -21.76 -16.99
C ILE A 120 -7.36 -22.98 -16.46
N LEU A 121 -6.83 -23.67 -15.44
CA LEU A 121 -7.49 -24.83 -14.82
C LEU A 121 -8.85 -24.46 -14.19
N VAL A 122 -8.93 -23.30 -13.55
CA VAL A 122 -10.18 -22.76 -13.00
C VAL A 122 -11.13 -22.34 -14.12
N SER A 123 -10.64 -21.62 -15.12
CA SER A 123 -11.47 -21.10 -16.22
C SER A 123 -12.06 -22.21 -17.09
N LEU A 124 -11.40 -23.36 -17.17
CA LEU A 124 -11.87 -24.56 -17.87
C LEU A 124 -12.64 -25.52 -16.95
N ASP A 125 -12.88 -25.12 -15.69
CA ASP A 125 -13.65 -25.85 -14.68
C ASP A 125 -13.11 -27.26 -14.36
N TYR A 126 -11.80 -27.48 -14.56
CA TYR A 126 -11.14 -28.75 -14.24
C TYR A 126 -10.89 -28.91 -12.73
N LEU A 127 -10.69 -27.80 -12.03
CA LEU A 127 -10.41 -27.78 -10.59
C LEU A 127 -11.16 -26.64 -9.91
N PRO A 128 -11.69 -26.86 -8.69
CA PRO A 128 -12.22 -25.78 -7.87
C PRO A 128 -11.17 -24.68 -7.63
N THR A 129 -11.61 -23.42 -7.58
CA THR A 129 -10.78 -22.23 -7.35
C THR A 129 -9.81 -22.40 -6.18
N ALA A 130 -10.33 -22.85 -5.03
CA ALA A 130 -9.55 -23.07 -3.82
C ALA A 130 -8.41 -24.08 -4.04
N ALA A 131 -8.69 -25.19 -4.73
CA ALA A 131 -7.68 -26.22 -4.98
C ALA A 131 -6.60 -25.73 -5.96
N ALA A 132 -7.00 -25.10 -7.06
CA ALA A 132 -6.08 -24.63 -8.09
C ALA A 132 -5.10 -23.56 -7.56
N PHE A 133 -5.58 -22.61 -6.74
CA PHE A 133 -4.72 -21.60 -6.15
C PHE A 133 -3.92 -22.12 -4.95
N LEU A 134 -4.41 -23.11 -4.21
CA LEU A 134 -3.60 -23.79 -3.19
C LEU A 134 -2.36 -24.45 -3.81
N PHE A 135 -2.51 -25.15 -4.94
CA PHE A 135 -1.38 -25.71 -5.68
C PHE A 135 -0.41 -24.62 -6.17
N CYS A 136 -0.92 -23.47 -6.61
CA CYS A 136 -0.09 -22.33 -7.00
C CYS A 136 0.78 -21.84 -5.83
N VAL A 137 0.19 -21.66 -4.64
CA VAL A 137 0.90 -21.20 -3.45
C VAL A 137 1.97 -22.23 -3.01
N LEU A 138 1.65 -23.52 -3.04
CA LEU A 138 2.61 -24.59 -2.75
C LEU A 138 3.78 -24.59 -3.75
N ALA A 139 3.51 -24.36 -5.03
CA ALA A 139 4.55 -24.22 -6.05
C ALA A 139 5.43 -22.98 -5.77
N PHE A 140 4.84 -21.85 -5.40
CA PHE A 140 5.59 -20.63 -5.07
C PHE A 140 6.49 -20.82 -3.84
N ALA A 141 6.00 -21.51 -2.80
CA ALA A 141 6.79 -21.87 -1.63
C ALA A 141 7.96 -22.80 -2.02
N ARG A 142 7.72 -23.78 -2.89
CA ARG A 142 8.76 -24.71 -3.35
C ARG A 142 9.87 -24.05 -4.17
N ILE A 143 9.53 -22.99 -4.90
CA ILE A 143 10.44 -22.20 -5.75
C ILE A 143 11.14 -21.09 -4.93
N LYS A 144 10.77 -20.91 -3.65
CA LYS A 144 11.23 -19.82 -2.78
C LYS A 144 10.97 -18.45 -3.43
N ILE A 145 9.74 -18.29 -3.92
CA ILE A 145 9.19 -16.99 -4.34
C ILE A 145 8.58 -16.27 -3.13
N ILE A 146 7.94 -17.04 -2.24
CA ILE A 146 7.37 -16.53 -0.99
C ILE A 146 8.14 -17.10 0.19
N ASP A 147 8.42 -16.26 1.18
CA ASP A 147 9.06 -16.65 2.43
C ASP A 147 8.07 -17.26 3.41
N SER A 148 8.59 -17.95 4.43
CA SER A 148 7.77 -18.60 5.48
C SER A 148 6.90 -17.62 6.28
N ASN A 149 7.16 -16.32 6.20
CA ASN A 149 6.40 -15.27 6.89
C ASN A 149 5.22 -14.71 6.08
N PHE A 150 4.86 -15.31 4.93
CA PHE A 150 3.78 -14.82 4.06
C PHE A 150 2.41 -14.67 4.77
N TYR A 151 2.15 -15.42 5.85
CA TYR A 151 0.95 -15.26 6.66
C TYR A 151 0.79 -13.87 7.29
N ARG A 152 1.89 -13.13 7.47
CA ARG A 152 1.86 -11.74 7.97
C ARG A 152 1.42 -10.74 6.91
N GLU A 153 1.52 -11.10 5.63
CA GLU A 153 1.11 -10.26 4.50
C GLU A 153 -0.37 -10.44 4.15
N ILE A 154 -1.02 -11.46 4.72
CA ILE A 154 -2.46 -11.71 4.55
C ILE A 154 -3.24 -10.68 5.37
N ASP A 155 -4.21 -10.01 4.72
CA ASP A 155 -5.16 -9.10 5.37
C ASP A 155 -6.26 -9.91 6.09
N TRP A 156 -5.92 -10.45 7.26
CA TRP A 156 -6.81 -11.25 8.10
C TRP A 156 -8.17 -10.60 8.41
N PRO A 157 -8.26 -9.27 8.68
CA PRO A 157 -9.54 -8.59 8.82
C PRO A 157 -10.53 -8.86 7.69
N ILE A 158 -10.07 -8.86 6.44
CA ILE A 158 -10.94 -9.12 5.27
C ILE A 158 -11.45 -10.56 5.28
N ILE A 159 -10.59 -11.54 5.55
CA ILE A 159 -10.97 -12.96 5.61
C ILE A 159 -11.98 -13.21 6.74
N ILE A 160 -11.71 -12.67 7.93
CA ILE A 160 -12.58 -12.81 9.10
C ILE A 160 -13.94 -12.18 8.83
N MET A 161 -13.96 -11.00 8.19
CA MET A 161 -15.19 -10.32 7.80
C MET A 161 -16.01 -11.15 6.81
N LEU A 162 -15.41 -11.65 5.72
CA LEU A 162 -16.10 -12.49 4.74
C LEU A 162 -16.67 -13.76 5.39
N ALA A 163 -15.91 -14.38 6.29
CA ALA A 163 -16.38 -15.54 7.06
C ALA A 163 -17.54 -15.18 8.01
N ALA A 164 -17.50 -14.01 8.65
CA ALA A 164 -18.55 -13.53 9.56
C ALA A 164 -19.84 -13.14 8.84
N MET A 165 -19.79 -12.78 7.55
CA MET A 165 -20.99 -12.48 6.76
C MET A 165 -21.88 -13.70 6.55
N ILE A 166 -21.31 -14.91 6.46
CA ILE A 166 -22.08 -16.14 6.25
C ILE A 166 -23.14 -16.34 7.36
N PRO A 167 -22.78 -16.38 8.65
CA PRO A 167 -23.77 -16.51 9.73
C PRO A 167 -24.67 -15.29 9.86
N ILE A 168 -24.17 -14.06 9.61
CA ILE A 168 -24.99 -12.84 9.66
C ILE A 168 -26.10 -12.90 8.60
N GLY A 169 -25.76 -13.25 7.35
CA GLY A 169 -26.72 -13.41 6.26
C GLY A 169 -27.79 -14.46 6.59
N THR A 170 -27.37 -15.62 7.12
CA THR A 170 -28.34 -16.65 7.55
C THR A 170 -29.22 -16.20 8.71
N SER A 171 -28.70 -15.36 9.62
CA SER A 171 -29.45 -14.82 10.75
C SER A 171 -30.49 -13.77 10.29
N LEU A 172 -30.15 -12.93 9.31
CA LEU A 172 -31.08 -11.97 8.71
C LEU A 172 -32.25 -12.68 7.99
N GLN A 173 -31.97 -13.77 7.28
CA GLN A 173 -32.98 -14.61 6.63
C GLN A 173 -33.89 -15.29 7.66
N THR A 174 -33.31 -15.93 8.69
CA THR A 174 -34.09 -16.69 9.69
C THR A 174 -34.90 -15.81 10.65
N THR A 175 -34.48 -14.58 10.90
CA THR A 175 -35.23 -13.63 11.74
C THR A 175 -36.42 -13.00 11.01
N GLY A 176 -36.59 -13.26 9.70
CA GLY A 176 -37.59 -12.60 8.87
C GLY A 176 -37.30 -11.11 8.65
N LEU A 177 -36.16 -10.62 9.13
CA LEU A 177 -35.76 -9.23 8.96
C LEU A 177 -35.51 -8.91 7.48
N THR A 178 -34.91 -9.86 6.73
CA THR A 178 -34.81 -9.76 5.27
C THR A 178 -36.18 -9.54 4.64
N GLU A 179 -37.24 -10.21 5.08
CA GLU A 179 -38.58 -10.06 4.52
C GLU A 179 -39.20 -8.68 4.83
N ILE A 180 -38.96 -8.13 6.02
CA ILE A 180 -39.39 -6.78 6.42
C ILE A 180 -38.60 -5.71 5.65
N ILE A 181 -37.28 -5.87 5.54
CA ILE A 181 -36.39 -4.96 4.80
C ILE A 181 -36.71 -5.01 3.33
N SER A 182 -36.81 -6.20 2.72
CA SER A 182 -37.24 -6.37 1.33
C SER A 182 -38.57 -5.68 1.12
N ASN A 183 -39.58 -5.82 1.98
CA ASN A 183 -40.87 -5.13 1.81
C ASN A 183 -40.77 -3.59 1.92
N GLY A 184 -39.95 -3.06 2.85
CA GLY A 184 -39.75 -1.62 3.02
C GLY A 184 -38.93 -0.99 1.89
N ILE A 185 -37.82 -1.63 1.54
CA ILE A 185 -36.93 -1.25 0.45
C ILE A 185 -37.62 -1.46 -0.91
N SER A 186 -38.46 -2.48 -1.08
CA SER A 186 -39.25 -2.71 -2.30
C SER A 186 -40.09 -1.50 -2.67
N SER A 187 -40.57 -0.69 -1.73
CA SER A 187 -41.35 0.50 -2.08
C SER A 187 -40.54 1.57 -2.84
N TYR A 188 -39.23 1.67 -2.62
CA TYR A 188 -38.34 2.65 -3.27
C TYR A 188 -37.35 2.02 -4.25
N ALA A 189 -36.69 0.92 -3.87
CA ALA A 189 -35.66 0.25 -4.65
C ALA A 189 -36.18 -0.76 -5.67
N SER A 190 -37.44 -1.25 -5.60
CA SER A 190 -37.99 -2.07 -6.71
C SER A 190 -38.08 -1.29 -8.03
N SER A 191 -38.10 0.05 -7.94
CA SER A 191 -38.05 0.95 -9.09
C SER A 191 -36.63 1.27 -9.55
N MET A 192 -35.60 0.99 -8.72
CA MET A 192 -34.21 1.27 -9.05
C MET A 192 -33.57 0.04 -9.69
N SER A 193 -33.13 0.19 -10.94
CA SER A 193 -32.34 -0.84 -11.60
C SER A 193 -31.07 -1.15 -10.81
N LEU A 194 -30.57 -2.39 -10.89
CA LEU A 194 -29.30 -2.83 -10.30
C LEU A 194 -28.14 -1.86 -10.54
N PHE A 195 -28.09 -1.24 -11.73
CA PHE A 195 -27.14 -0.18 -12.07
C PHE A 195 -27.06 0.93 -11.01
N TRP A 196 -28.20 1.45 -10.55
CA TRP A 196 -28.25 2.57 -9.60
C TRP A 196 -27.83 2.16 -8.19
N LEU A 197 -28.12 0.92 -7.80
CA LEU A 197 -27.67 0.37 -6.53
C LEU A 197 -26.14 0.27 -6.49
N LEU A 198 -25.56 -0.34 -7.53
CA LEU A 198 -24.10 -0.45 -7.69
C LEU A 198 -23.45 0.94 -7.79
N PHE A 199 -24.07 1.88 -8.51
CA PHE A 199 -23.58 3.26 -8.64
C PHE A 199 -23.49 3.98 -7.30
N ILE A 200 -24.55 3.92 -6.48
CA ILE A 200 -24.57 4.58 -5.17
C ILE A 200 -23.54 3.98 -4.24
N ILE A 201 -23.46 2.64 -4.19
CA ILE A 201 -22.50 1.94 -3.34
C ILE A 201 -21.07 2.31 -3.77
N LEU A 202 -20.79 2.37 -5.07
CA LEU A 202 -19.48 2.77 -5.60
C LEU A 202 -19.09 4.16 -5.09
N ILE A 203 -19.97 5.15 -5.28
CA ILE A 203 -19.71 6.54 -4.86
C ILE A 203 -19.50 6.64 -3.35
N VAL A 204 -20.37 6.01 -2.55
CA VAL A 204 -20.25 6.03 -1.09
C VAL A 204 -18.92 5.39 -0.66
N THR A 205 -18.52 4.29 -1.30
CA THR A 205 -17.25 3.62 -1.01
C THR A 205 -16.06 4.51 -1.37
N MET A 206 -16.08 5.18 -2.53
CA MET A 206 -15.01 6.09 -2.96
C MET A 206 -14.85 7.26 -1.98
N ILE A 207 -15.95 7.90 -1.59
CA ILE A 207 -15.93 8.99 -0.60
C ILE A 207 -15.39 8.49 0.75
N THR A 208 -15.77 7.29 1.17
CA THR A 208 -15.34 6.72 2.45
C THR A 208 -13.83 6.44 2.43
N THR A 209 -13.30 5.92 1.32
CA THR A 209 -11.86 5.61 1.21
C THR A 209 -10.99 6.86 1.22
N ASP A 210 -11.48 7.97 0.66
CA ASP A 210 -10.79 9.25 0.71
C ASP A 210 -10.66 9.85 2.12
N ILE A 211 -11.43 9.37 3.09
CA ILE A 211 -11.43 9.87 4.48
C ILE A 211 -10.59 8.98 5.40
N ILE A 212 -10.66 7.66 5.22
CA ILE A 212 -10.11 6.68 6.18
C ILE A 212 -8.81 6.07 5.65
N ASN A 213 -8.93 4.93 4.95
CA ASN A 213 -7.93 4.24 4.15
C ASN A 213 -8.62 3.08 3.41
N ASN A 214 -7.98 2.56 2.36
CA ASN A 214 -8.54 1.51 1.50
C ASN A 214 -8.97 0.25 2.26
N ALA A 215 -8.11 -0.27 3.13
CA ALA A 215 -8.36 -1.54 3.84
C ALA A 215 -9.53 -1.42 4.82
N ALA A 216 -9.56 -0.37 5.65
CA ALA A 216 -10.64 -0.11 6.59
C ALA A 216 -11.97 0.14 5.86
N THR A 217 -11.93 0.85 4.72
CA THR A 217 -13.13 1.09 3.91
C THR A 217 -13.68 -0.21 3.33
N ALA A 218 -12.84 -1.08 2.79
CA ALA A 218 -13.27 -2.39 2.32
C ALA A 218 -13.89 -3.22 3.45
N VAL A 219 -13.30 -3.19 4.64
CA VAL A 219 -13.79 -3.91 5.82
C VAL A 219 -15.17 -3.41 6.28
N ILE A 220 -15.44 -2.11 6.15
CA ILE A 220 -16.72 -1.53 6.55
C ILE A 220 -17.79 -1.70 5.46
N MET A 221 -17.43 -1.42 4.21
CA MET A 221 -18.38 -1.33 3.10
C MET A 221 -18.78 -2.69 2.55
N ALA A 222 -17.90 -3.70 2.60
CA ALA A 222 -18.20 -5.03 2.08
C ALA A 222 -19.43 -5.67 2.76
N PRO A 223 -19.57 -5.71 4.11
CA PRO A 223 -20.75 -6.32 4.76
C PRO A 223 -22.02 -5.57 4.44
N ILE A 224 -21.97 -4.24 4.41
CA ILE A 224 -23.12 -3.41 4.07
C ILE A 224 -23.60 -3.70 2.65
N SER A 225 -22.68 -3.71 1.70
CA SER A 225 -22.98 -3.95 0.29
C SER A 225 -23.47 -5.38 0.04
N ALA A 226 -22.85 -6.37 0.67
CA ALA A 226 -23.25 -7.77 0.54
C ALA A 226 -24.67 -8.01 1.10
N SER A 227 -24.99 -7.45 2.27
CA SER A 227 -26.35 -7.55 2.84
C SER A 227 -27.39 -6.93 1.93
N ILE A 228 -27.12 -5.78 1.31
CA ILE A 228 -28.04 -5.15 0.34
C ILE A 228 -28.31 -6.08 -0.85
N GLY A 229 -27.27 -6.74 -1.38
CA GLY A 229 -27.42 -7.70 -2.47
C GLY A 229 -28.31 -8.89 -2.08
N ILE A 230 -28.05 -9.49 -0.91
CA ILE A 230 -28.82 -10.61 -0.36
C ILE A 230 -30.29 -10.21 -0.14
N ASP A 231 -30.54 -9.05 0.47
CA ASP A 231 -31.89 -8.59 0.81
C ASP A 231 -32.71 -8.23 -0.43
N LEU A 232 -32.05 -7.87 -1.54
CA LEU A 232 -32.69 -7.57 -2.82
C LEU A 232 -32.76 -8.78 -3.76
N GLY A 233 -32.25 -9.94 -3.34
CA GLY A 233 -32.24 -11.17 -4.13
C GLY A 233 -31.24 -11.17 -5.29
N TYR A 234 -30.24 -10.30 -5.27
CA TYR A 234 -29.15 -10.27 -6.25
C TYR A 234 -27.96 -11.14 -5.80
N ALA A 235 -27.14 -11.54 -6.78
CA ALA A 235 -25.83 -12.13 -6.53
C ALA A 235 -24.96 -11.18 -5.69
N VAL A 236 -24.16 -11.72 -4.76
CA VAL A 236 -23.36 -10.94 -3.81
C VAL A 236 -22.06 -10.43 -4.44
N GLU A 237 -21.59 -11.14 -5.46
CA GLU A 237 -20.37 -10.91 -6.21
C GLU A 237 -20.27 -9.49 -6.80
N PRO A 238 -21.27 -8.96 -7.55
CA PRO A 238 -21.19 -7.60 -8.09
C PRO A 238 -21.13 -6.52 -7.00
N PHE A 239 -21.79 -6.75 -5.87
CA PHE A 239 -21.78 -5.84 -4.72
C PHE A 239 -20.39 -5.80 -4.05
N LEU A 240 -19.76 -6.96 -3.86
CA LEU A 240 -18.39 -7.03 -3.33
C LEU A 240 -17.37 -6.43 -4.31
N MET A 241 -17.54 -6.64 -5.61
CA MET A 241 -16.66 -6.07 -6.64
C MET A 241 -16.73 -4.55 -6.70
N VAL A 242 -17.93 -3.98 -6.58
CA VAL A 242 -18.09 -2.51 -6.48
C VAL A 242 -17.32 -1.96 -5.29
N VAL A 243 -17.42 -2.61 -4.12
CA VAL A 243 -16.68 -2.18 -2.93
C VAL A 243 -15.17 -2.33 -3.13
N ALA A 244 -14.71 -3.43 -3.71
CA ALA A 244 -13.29 -3.65 -3.98
C ALA A 244 -12.70 -2.58 -4.91
N VAL A 245 -13.43 -2.23 -5.97
CA VAL A 245 -13.05 -1.14 -6.88
C VAL A 245 -13.10 0.21 -6.16
N GLY A 246 -14.22 0.55 -5.52
CA GLY A 246 -14.40 1.85 -4.86
C GLY A 246 -13.39 2.10 -3.74
N ALA A 247 -13.12 1.09 -2.91
CA ALA A 247 -12.16 1.20 -1.81
C ALA A 247 -10.72 1.40 -2.31
N SER A 248 -10.43 1.02 -3.56
CA SER A 248 -9.12 1.22 -4.19
C SER A 248 -8.92 2.64 -4.75
N CYS A 249 -9.97 3.45 -4.80
CA CYS A 249 -9.97 4.74 -5.50
C CYS A 249 -9.88 5.94 -4.53
N ALA A 250 -8.79 6.02 -3.75
CA ALA A 250 -8.53 7.15 -2.86
C ALA A 250 -7.76 8.27 -3.60
N PHE A 251 -8.41 8.94 -4.55
CA PHE A 251 -7.76 9.91 -5.44
C PHE A 251 -8.10 11.38 -5.13
N LEU A 252 -9.19 11.65 -4.39
CA LEU A 252 -9.65 13.01 -4.17
C LEU A 252 -8.87 13.71 -3.06
N THR A 253 -8.29 12.95 -2.14
CA THR A 253 -7.51 13.51 -1.03
C THR A 253 -6.12 12.86 -0.90
N PRO A 254 -5.13 13.60 -0.38
CA PRO A 254 -3.85 13.02 0.00
C PRO A 254 -3.95 12.09 1.21
N ILE A 255 -5.01 12.20 2.02
CA ILE A 255 -5.17 11.48 3.29
C ILE A 255 -5.60 10.03 3.06
N GLY A 256 -6.46 9.78 2.06
CA GLY A 256 -7.03 8.46 1.82
C GLY A 256 -6.01 7.36 1.53
N HIS A 257 -4.81 7.72 1.05
CA HIS A 257 -3.73 6.74 0.89
C HIS A 257 -2.36 7.28 1.31
N GLN A 258 -1.61 6.47 2.07
CA GLN A 258 -0.30 6.85 2.63
C GLN A 258 0.69 7.34 1.55
N CYS A 259 0.71 6.71 0.37
CA CYS A 259 1.59 7.13 -0.72
C CYS A 259 1.30 8.56 -1.21
N ASN A 260 0.02 8.97 -1.24
CA ASN A 260 -0.38 10.32 -1.67
C ASN A 260 0.08 11.36 -0.66
N THR A 261 -0.06 11.08 0.64
CA THR A 261 0.47 11.95 1.71
C THR A 261 2.00 12.09 1.61
N VAL A 262 2.72 10.99 1.41
CA VAL A 262 4.19 11.00 1.37
C VAL A 262 4.74 11.82 0.20
N ILE A 263 4.13 11.72 -0.98
CA ILE A 263 4.63 12.44 -2.17
C ILE A 263 4.23 13.91 -2.21
N MET A 264 3.21 14.31 -1.44
CA MET A 264 2.74 15.69 -1.38
C MET A 264 3.87 16.68 -1.00
N GLY A 265 4.71 16.31 -0.04
CA GLY A 265 5.84 17.14 0.42
C GLY A 265 6.95 17.30 -0.63
N PRO A 266 7.59 16.21 -1.08
CA PRO A 266 8.66 16.26 -2.09
C PRO A 266 8.20 16.73 -3.47
N GLY A 267 6.96 16.41 -3.86
CA GLY A 267 6.37 16.80 -5.14
C GLY A 267 5.83 18.22 -5.19
N ASN A 268 5.84 18.96 -4.07
CA ASN A 268 5.29 20.31 -3.95
C ASN A 268 3.82 20.41 -4.39
N TYR A 269 3.03 19.34 -4.16
CA TYR A 269 1.61 19.30 -4.48
C TYR A 269 0.79 19.99 -3.39
N LYS A 270 -0.27 20.70 -3.79
CA LYS A 270 -1.27 21.27 -2.88
C LYS A 270 -2.42 20.30 -2.71
N PHE A 271 -3.14 20.41 -1.58
CA PHE A 271 -4.33 19.58 -1.32
C PHE A 271 -5.38 19.72 -2.46
N THR A 272 -5.51 20.92 -3.02
CA THR A 272 -6.41 21.22 -4.15
C THR A 272 -6.03 20.54 -5.45
N ASP A 273 -4.77 20.12 -5.62
CA ASP A 273 -4.31 19.48 -6.85
C ASP A 273 -4.84 18.04 -6.94
N TYR A 274 -5.05 17.38 -5.80
CA TYR A 274 -5.62 16.03 -5.72
C TYR A 274 -7.06 16.00 -6.23
N TRP A 275 -7.96 16.82 -5.69
CA TRP A 275 -9.35 16.84 -6.15
C TRP A 275 -9.48 17.17 -7.66
N ARG A 276 -8.63 18.07 -8.19
CA ARG A 276 -8.64 18.46 -9.60
C ARG A 276 -8.25 17.34 -10.56
N LEU A 277 -7.34 16.46 -10.14
CA LEU A 277 -6.87 15.33 -10.95
C LEU A 277 -7.63 14.05 -10.65
N GLY A 278 -8.02 13.85 -9.40
CA GLY A 278 -8.75 12.69 -8.91
C GLY A 278 -10.19 12.64 -9.40
N LEU A 279 -10.92 13.77 -9.40
CA LEU A 279 -12.33 13.75 -9.80
C LEU A 279 -12.57 13.31 -11.26
N PRO A 280 -11.79 13.77 -12.25
CA PRO A 280 -11.86 13.21 -13.61
C PRO A 280 -11.57 11.70 -13.67
N LEU A 281 -10.63 11.22 -12.85
CA LEU A 281 -10.26 9.81 -12.78
C LEU A 281 -11.37 8.97 -12.14
N ASP A 282 -11.99 9.46 -11.08
CA ASP A 282 -13.12 8.81 -10.42
C ASP A 282 -14.32 8.69 -11.36
N ILE A 283 -14.64 9.75 -12.11
CA ILE A 283 -15.70 9.71 -13.12
C ILE A 283 -15.38 8.65 -14.18
N LEU A 284 -14.15 8.59 -14.66
CA LEU A 284 -13.72 7.57 -15.61
C LEU A 284 -13.90 6.16 -15.04
N ILE A 285 -13.52 5.95 -13.78
CA ILE A 285 -13.66 4.66 -13.10
C ILE A 285 -15.13 4.29 -12.93
N ILE A 286 -16.00 5.22 -12.53
CA ILE A 286 -17.44 4.98 -12.41
C ILE A 286 -18.02 4.57 -13.76
N VAL A 287 -17.67 5.29 -14.84
CA VAL A 287 -18.16 5.03 -16.20
C VAL A 287 -17.71 3.68 -16.74
N ILE A 288 -16.51 3.22 -16.40
CA ILE A 288 -15.97 1.94 -16.88
C ILE A 288 -16.39 0.76 -15.98
N SER A 289 -16.31 0.95 -14.66
CA SER A 289 -16.43 -0.14 -13.70
C SER A 289 -17.85 -0.67 -13.62
N ILE A 290 -18.87 0.19 -13.61
CA ILE A 290 -20.24 -0.27 -13.48
C ILE A 290 -20.69 -1.12 -14.69
N PRO A 291 -20.47 -0.69 -15.97
CA PRO A 291 -20.76 -1.55 -17.11
C PRO A 291 -19.97 -2.86 -17.12
N MET A 292 -18.69 -2.83 -16.74
CA MET A 292 -17.88 -4.05 -16.65
C MET A 292 -18.40 -4.99 -15.56
N ILE A 293 -18.79 -4.45 -14.41
CA ILE A 293 -19.31 -5.26 -13.30
C ILE A 293 -20.62 -5.93 -13.69
N LEU A 294 -21.53 -5.17 -14.33
CA LEU A 294 -22.78 -5.72 -14.87
C LEU A 294 -22.55 -6.71 -16.03
N PHE A 295 -21.49 -6.55 -16.83
CA PHE A 295 -21.25 -7.49 -17.93
C PHE A 295 -20.71 -8.84 -17.45
N VAL A 296 -19.96 -8.87 -16.35
CA VAL A 296 -19.21 -10.06 -15.93
C VAL A 296 -19.87 -10.78 -14.74
N TRP A 297 -20.52 -10.05 -13.82
CA TRP A 297 -21.01 -10.59 -12.55
C TRP A 297 -22.54 -10.60 -12.39
N THR A 298 -23.29 -10.26 -13.44
CA THR A 298 -24.76 -10.39 -13.48
C THR A 298 -25.19 -11.12 -14.73
#